data_AF-A0A0R1F7J7-F1
#
_entry.id   AF-A0A0R1F7J7-F1
#
_cell.length_a   1.000
_cell.length_b   1.000
_cell.length_c   1.000
_cell.angle_alpha   90.00
_cell.angle_beta   90.00
_cell.angle_gamma   90.00
#
_symmetry.space_group_name_H-M   'P 1'
#
loop_
_entity.id
_entity.type
_entity.pdbx_description
1 polymer ?
#
loop_
_entity_poly.entity_id
_entity_poly.type
_entity_poly.pdbx_seq_one_letter_code
_entity_poly.pdbx_strand_id
1 'polypeptide(L)'
;MAQNNELQLDPHKFAELVINSHQVSDDLDPEAIVKRKLTLYLTAYYLAERFDQLETQEFGSGSNGDKEKYQALLAQMANEKFGDW
;
A
#
# COMPACT_ATOMS: atom_id res chain seq x y z
N MET A 1 3.19 24.39 15.80
CA MET A 1 3.91 23.49 14.90
C MET A 1 2.84 22.77 14.11
N ALA A 2 2.76 22.98 12.79
CA ALA A 2 1.76 22.29 11.97
C ALA A 2 2.09 20.80 11.99
N GLN A 3 1.16 19.97 12.48
CA GLN A 3 1.24 18.53 12.27
C GLN A 3 0.97 18.33 10.78
N ASN A 4 2.01 18.03 10.01
CA ASN A 4 1.85 17.52 8.65
C ASN A 4 1.11 16.18 8.79
N ASN A 5 -0.19 16.22 8.54
CA ASN A 5 -1.11 15.10 8.61
C ASN A 5 -1.06 14.26 7.31
N GLU A 6 0.14 14.19 6.71
CA GLU A 6 0.39 13.44 5.48
C GLU A 6 0.22 11.96 5.80
N LEU A 7 -0.71 11.30 5.12
CA LEU A 7 -0.96 9.85 5.28
C LEU A 7 0.10 9.00 4.57
N GLN A 8 1.18 9.63 4.08
CA GLN A 8 2.23 8.99 3.31
C GLN A 8 2.83 7.79 4.05
N LEU A 9 2.91 6.69 3.34
CA LEU A 9 3.52 5.46 3.80
C LEU A 9 5.04 5.52 3.57
N ASP A 10 5.75 4.65 4.28
CA ASP A 10 7.07 4.22 3.86
C ASP A 10 6.87 2.90 3.11
N PRO A 11 6.97 2.88 1.76
CA PRO A 11 6.62 1.70 0.97
C PRO A 11 7.44 0.46 1.33
N HIS A 12 8.72 0.64 1.69
CA HIS A 12 9.57 -0.45 2.13
C HIS A 12 9.10 -1.01 3.47
N LYS A 13 8.87 -0.16 4.47
CA LYS A 13 8.38 -0.61 5.78
C LYS A 13 7.01 -1.26 5.69
N PHE A 14 6.12 -0.74 4.85
CA PHE A 14 4.81 -1.35 4.63
C PHE A 14 4.95 -2.75 4.02
N ALA A 15 5.76 -2.89 2.96
CA ALA A 15 6.00 -4.18 2.32
C ALA A 15 6.62 -5.20 3.29
N GLU A 16 7.59 -4.79 4.11
CA GLU A 16 8.19 -5.61 5.17
C GLU A 16 7.15 -6.08 6.21
N LEU A 17 6.27 -5.19 6.67
CA LEU A 17 5.19 -5.54 7.60
C LEU A 17 4.24 -6.59 7.00
N VAL A 18 3.93 -6.47 5.71
CA VAL A 18 3.04 -7.41 5.01
C VAL A 18 3.69 -8.79 4.88
N ILE A 19 4.95 -8.89 4.44
CA ILE A 19 5.62 -10.20 4.33
C ILE A 19 5.87 -10.87 5.68
N ASN A 20 6.07 -10.09 6.74
CA ASN A 20 6.34 -10.60 8.09
C ASN A 20 5.05 -11.08 8.78
N SER A 21 3.91 -10.48 8.45
CA SER A 21 2.59 -10.93 8.96
C SER A 21 2.02 -12.10 8.15
N HIS A 22 2.51 -12.33 6.93
CA HIS A 22 2.07 -13.43 6.08
C HIS A 22 2.76 -14.76 6.43
N GLN A 23 1.97 -15.73 6.89
CA GLN A 23 2.42 -17.11 7.07
C GLN A 23 2.43 -17.85 5.72
N VAL A 24 3.54 -18.50 5.40
CA VAL A 24 3.67 -19.38 4.24
C VAL A 24 3.71 -20.81 4.74
N SER A 25 3.05 -21.73 4.04
CA SER A 25 3.08 -23.16 4.41
C SER A 25 4.49 -23.72 4.30
N ASP A 26 4.89 -24.52 5.28
CA ASP A 26 6.16 -25.25 5.31
C ASP A 26 6.19 -26.44 4.32
N ASP A 27 5.04 -26.81 3.74
CA ASP A 27 4.92 -27.92 2.78
C ASP A 27 5.40 -27.55 1.36
N LEU A 28 5.70 -26.27 1.12
CA LEU A 28 6.21 -25.78 -0.16
C LEU A 28 7.72 -25.95 -0.25
N ASP A 29 8.24 -26.16 -1.46
CA ASP A 29 9.68 -26.13 -1.66
C ASP A 29 10.25 -24.71 -1.44
N PRO A 30 11.54 -24.58 -1.07
CA PRO A 30 12.13 -23.29 -0.75
C PRO A 30 12.01 -22.25 -1.89
N GLU A 31 12.06 -22.66 -3.16
CA GLU A 31 11.95 -21.74 -4.29
C GLU A 31 10.53 -21.19 -4.41
N ALA A 32 9.51 -22.04 -4.23
CA ALA A 32 8.12 -21.62 -4.18
C ALA A 32 7.83 -20.66 -3.00
N ILE A 33 8.39 -20.93 -1.82
CA ILE A 33 8.26 -20.05 -0.64
C ILE A 33 8.85 -18.67 -0.95
N VAL A 34 10.08 -18.63 -1.48
CA VAL A 34 10.78 -17.37 -1.79
C VAL A 34 10.03 -16.59 -2.88
N LYS A 35 9.60 -17.25 -3.97
CA LYS A 35 8.81 -16.60 -5.04
C LYS A 35 7.55 -15.96 -4.48
N ARG A 36 6.80 -16.68 -3.63
CA ARG A 36 5.57 -16.15 -3.03
C ARG A 36 5.84 -14.92 -2.15
N LYS A 37 6.88 -14.95 -1.33
CA LYS A 37 7.26 -13.80 -0.49
C LYS A 37 7.73 -12.60 -1.32
N LEU A 38 8.50 -12.85 -2.39
CA LEU A 38 8.94 -11.80 -3.33
C LEU A 38 7.76 -11.15 -4.03
N THR A 39 6.82 -11.95 -4.56
CA THR A 39 5.60 -11.42 -5.19
C THR A 39 4.83 -10.55 -4.20
N LEU A 40 4.61 -11.03 -2.98
CA LEU A 40 3.89 -10.27 -1.96
C LEU A 40 4.58 -8.96 -1.59
N TYR A 41 5.91 -8.98 -1.43
CA TYR A 41 6.71 -7.79 -1.14
C TYR A 41 6.57 -6.74 -2.24
N LEU A 42 6.80 -7.14 -3.49
CA LEU A 42 6.76 -6.23 -4.64
C LEU A 42 5.36 -5.64 -4.84
N THR A 43 4.31 -6.46 -4.67
CA THR A 43 2.93 -5.99 -4.73
C THR A 43 2.63 -4.99 -3.62
N ALA A 44 2.99 -5.29 -2.36
CA ALA A 44 2.73 -4.39 -1.23
C ALA A 44 3.49 -3.06 -1.37
N TYR A 45 4.75 -3.12 -1.81
CA TYR A 45 5.57 -1.94 -2.08
C TYR A 45 4.92 -1.04 -3.14
N TYR A 46 4.54 -1.63 -4.28
CA TYR A 46 3.90 -0.89 -5.37
C TYR A 46 2.57 -0.24 -4.94
N LEU A 47 1.76 -0.97 -4.16
CA LEU A 47 0.49 -0.45 -3.66
C LEU A 47 0.69 0.73 -2.69
N ALA A 48 1.74 0.70 -1.87
CA ALA A 48 2.08 1.82 -1.00
C ALA A 48 2.52 3.05 -1.81
N GLU A 49 3.39 2.88 -2.82
CA GLU A 49 3.77 3.99 -3.70
C GLU A 49 2.56 4.58 -4.45
N ARG A 50 1.64 3.73 -4.92
CA ARG A 50 0.40 4.18 -5.56
C ARG A 50 -0.49 4.95 -4.60
N PHE A 51 -0.63 4.48 -3.37
CA PHE A 51 -1.37 5.19 -2.34
C PHE A 51 -0.80 6.59 -2.09
N ASP A 52 0.52 6.70 -1.95
CA ASP A 52 1.18 8.00 -1.71
C ASP A 52 1.02 8.96 -2.90
N GLN A 53 1.04 8.43 -4.14
CA GLN A 53 0.76 9.20 -5.35
C GLN A 53 -0.68 9.72 -5.38
N LEU A 54 -1.66 8.89 -5.03
CA LEU A 54 -3.06 9.27 -4.97
C LEU A 54 -3.32 10.31 -3.87
N GLU A 55 -2.71 10.13 -2.70
CA GLU A 55 -2.80 11.08 -1.59
C GLU A 55 -2.25 12.45 -2.00
N THR A 56 -1.10 12.47 -2.67
CA THR A 56 -0.49 13.71 -3.18
C THR A 56 -1.35 14.37 -4.26
N GLN A 57 -1.93 13.60 -5.19
CA GLN A 57 -2.75 14.13 -6.29
C GLN A 57 -4.10 14.68 -5.82
N GLU A 58 -4.81 13.96 -4.95
CA GLU A 58 -6.16 14.34 -4.49
C GLU A 58 -6.13 15.38 -3.37
N PHE A 59 -5.03 15.47 -2.60
CA PHE A 59 -4.98 16.29 -1.38
C PHE A 59 -3.83 17.28 -1.27
N GLY A 60 -2.94 17.32 -2.26
CA GLY A 60 -1.80 18.25 -2.32
C GLY A 60 -2.19 19.72 -2.49
N SER A 61 -3.48 20.05 -2.59
CA SER A 61 -3.96 21.44 -2.73
C SER A 61 -5.34 21.66 -2.08
N GLY A 62 -5.38 21.70 -0.75
CA GLY A 62 -6.39 22.49 -0.01
C GLY A 62 -7.71 21.80 0.39
N SER A 63 -8.02 21.93 1.69
CA SER A 63 -9.37 22.19 2.26
C SER A 63 -10.51 21.16 2.10
N ASN A 64 -10.23 19.86 2.31
CA ASN A 64 -11.24 18.92 2.84
C ASN A 64 -10.73 18.32 4.16
N GLY A 65 -11.63 17.98 5.09
CA GLY A 65 -11.25 17.40 6.37
C GLY A 65 -10.61 16.01 6.18
N ASP A 66 -9.64 15.65 7.02
CA ASP A 66 -8.85 14.42 6.90
C ASP A 66 -9.70 13.14 6.71
N LYS A 67 -10.90 13.13 7.30
CA LYS A 67 -11.87 12.04 7.18
C LYS A 67 -12.47 11.90 5.78
N GLU A 68 -12.80 13.02 5.13
CA GLU A 68 -13.37 13.04 3.78
C GLU A 68 -12.30 12.63 2.76
N LYS A 69 -11.07 13.09 2.99
CA LYS A 69 -9.90 12.70 2.20
C LYS A 69 -9.65 11.19 2.26
N TYR A 70 -9.63 10.64 3.47
CA TYR A 70 -9.48 9.21 3.70
C TYR A 70 -10.58 8.37 3.02
N GLN A 71 -11.84 8.80 3.14
CA GLN A 71 -12.97 8.11 2.51
C GLN A 71 -12.90 8.13 0.98
N ALA A 72 -12.47 9.25 0.38
CA ALA A 72 -12.26 9.36 -1.07
C ALA A 72 -11.12 8.45 -1.55
N LEU A 73 -9.99 8.42 -0.83
CA LEU A 73 -8.88 7.50 -1.11
C LEU A 73 -9.31 6.04 -1.11
N LEU A 74 -10.05 5.61 -0.07
CA LEU A 74 -10.54 4.24 0.00
C LEU A 74 -11.50 3.88 -1.15
N ALA A 75 -12.37 4.82 -1.55
CA ALA A 75 -13.27 4.61 -2.67
C ALA A 75 -12.53 4.46 -4.00
N GLN A 76 -11.47 5.25 -4.21
CA GLN A 76 -10.62 5.16 -5.40
C GLN A 76 -9.84 3.86 -5.44
N MET A 77 -9.19 3.49 -4.33
CA MET A 77 -8.48 2.21 -4.20
C MET A 77 -9.38 1.00 -4.45
N ALA A 78 -10.65 1.05 -4.03
CA ALA A 78 -11.60 -0.03 -4.25
C ALA A 78 -12.03 -0.17 -5.72
N ASN A 79 -11.96 0.91 -6.51
CA ASN A 79 -12.35 0.92 -7.91
C ASN A 79 -11.18 0.62 -8.86
N GLU A 80 -9.94 0.81 -8.41
CA GLU A 80 -8.74 0.38 -9.15
C GLU A 80 -8.64 -1.14 -9.16
N LYS A 81 -8.95 -1.76 -10.30
CA LYS A 81 -8.66 -3.19 -10.50
C LYS A 81 -7.17 -3.38 -10.73
N PHE A 82 -6.47 -3.86 -9.72
CA PHE A 82 -5.04 -4.26 -9.79
C PHE A 82 -4.80 -5.57 -10.57
N GLY A 83 -5.71 -5.94 -11.48
CA GLY A 83 -5.84 -7.28 -12.04
C GLY A 83 -5.28 -7.49 -13.44
N ASP A 84 -4.71 -6.47 -14.08
CA ASP A 84 -4.10 -6.62 -15.41
C ASP A 84 -2.57 -6.63 -15.30
N TRP A 85 -2.01 -7.81 -15.04
CA TRP A 85 -0.59 -8.14 -15.27
C TRP A 85 -0.46 -9.52 -15.90
#